data_AF-A0A0A8X3V4-F1
#
_entry.id   AF-A0A0A8X3V4-F1
#
_cell.length_a   1.000
_cell.length_b   1.000
_cell.length_c   1.000
_cell.angle_alpha   90.00
_cell.angle_beta   90.00
_cell.angle_gamma   90.00
#
_symmetry.space_group_name_H-M   'P 1'
#
loop_
_entity.id
_entity.type
_entity.pdbx_description
1 polymer ?
#
loop_
_entity_poly.entity_id
_entity_poly.type
_entity_poly.pdbx_seq_one_letter_code
_entity_poly.pdbx_strand_id
1 'polypeptide(L)'
;MKTVKTKLGHTTKEEMQKNLRFITIAFFIISLFISVINLQAFSILPGWCNISIIILLICSVVLFGYGLSLSRRYTSWFKGGLNLFFFLLVISFQLLLTSTGMYTIGVREGQIIEEVNYSQLTLVIYVASAVIYVVLSLLISSPKLRKMNGYKAYLMGTILAMVIISVIFIALNYIRYTIFAQPDTVKESYQFFIGSVLALFPATVLGISMIRVKKRGIE
;
A
#
# COMPACT_ATOMS: atom_id res chain seq x y z
N MET A 1 -38.85 -30.95 0.20
CA MET A 1 -37.96 -29.79 0.42
C MET A 1 -36.64 -30.07 -0.31
N LYS A 2 -36.41 -29.48 -1.50
CA LYS A 2 -35.18 -29.69 -2.28
C LYS A 2 -34.07 -28.82 -1.69
N THR A 3 -32.99 -29.44 -1.26
CA THR A 3 -31.77 -28.74 -0.85
C THR A 3 -31.17 -28.01 -2.04
N VAL A 4 -31.41 -26.70 -2.11
CA VAL A 4 -30.70 -25.80 -3.02
C VAL A 4 -29.23 -25.85 -2.60
N LYS A 5 -28.43 -26.63 -3.33
CA LYS A 5 -26.97 -26.52 -3.25
C LYS A 5 -26.64 -25.07 -3.62
N THR A 6 -26.27 -24.27 -2.62
CA THR A 6 -25.59 -23.00 -2.82
C THR A 6 -24.40 -23.27 -3.73
N LYS A 7 -24.52 -22.91 -5.03
CA LYS A 7 -23.37 -22.87 -5.94
C LYS A 7 -22.31 -22.04 -5.22
N LEU A 8 -21.17 -22.65 -4.89
CA LEU A 8 -19.95 -21.90 -4.63
C LEU A 8 -19.80 -20.97 -5.83
N GLY A 9 -19.80 -19.66 -5.60
CA GLY A 9 -19.55 -18.66 -6.64
C GLY A 9 -18.14 -18.84 -7.17
N HIS A 10 -17.94 -19.76 -8.12
CA HIS A 10 -16.73 -19.81 -8.92
C HIS A 10 -16.80 -18.62 -9.87
N THR A 11 -16.10 -17.53 -9.52
CA THR A 11 -15.80 -16.45 -10.45
C THR A 11 -15.26 -17.04 -11.75
N THR A 12 -15.85 -16.71 -12.88
CA THR A 12 -15.41 -17.22 -14.17
C THR A 12 -14.04 -16.65 -14.52
N LYS A 13 -13.26 -17.38 -15.32
CA LYS A 13 -11.92 -16.93 -15.76
C LYS A 13 -11.96 -15.54 -16.41
N GLU A 14 -13.00 -15.28 -17.21
CA GLU A 14 -13.23 -14.00 -17.88
C GLU A 14 -13.50 -12.85 -16.89
N GLU A 15 -14.34 -13.10 -15.89
CA GLU A 15 -14.66 -12.12 -14.85
C GLU A 15 -13.41 -11.76 -14.03
N MET A 16 -12.57 -12.74 -13.71
CA MET A 16 -11.31 -12.49 -13.04
C MET A 16 -10.30 -11.72 -13.90
N GLN A 17 -10.18 -12.03 -15.20
CA GLN A 17 -9.30 -11.29 -16.11
C GLN A 17 -9.72 -9.81 -16.20
N LYS A 18 -11.03 -9.56 -16.28
CA LYS A 18 -11.61 -8.22 -16.26
C LYS A 18 -11.28 -7.50 -14.95
N ASN A 19 -11.47 -8.15 -13.81
CA ASN A 19 -11.17 -7.58 -12.49
C ASN A 19 -9.68 -7.25 -12.33
N LEU A 20 -8.79 -8.16 -12.72
CA LEU A 20 -7.35 -7.92 -12.65
C LEU A 20 -6.93 -6.75 -13.56
N ARG A 21 -7.46 -6.68 -14.78
CA ARG A 21 -7.21 -5.57 -15.70
C ARG A 21 -7.69 -4.24 -15.12
N PHE A 22 -8.90 -4.21 -14.57
CA PHE A 22 -9.45 -3.02 -13.93
C PHE A 22 -8.57 -2.54 -12.77
N ILE A 23 -8.20 -3.43 -11.85
CA ILE A 23 -7.36 -3.09 -10.69
C ILE A 23 -5.98 -2.60 -11.15
N THR A 24 -5.37 -3.26 -12.15
CA THR A 24 -4.07 -2.85 -12.71
C THR A 24 -4.13 -1.44 -13.30
N ILE A 25 -5.19 -1.11 -14.05
CA ILE A 25 -5.40 0.24 -14.59
C ILE A 25 -5.59 1.25 -13.46
N ALA A 26 -6.43 0.94 -12.47
CA ALA A 26 -6.69 1.84 -11.35
C ALA A 26 -5.41 2.16 -10.56
N PHE A 27 -4.62 1.15 -10.19
CA PHE A 27 -3.35 1.35 -9.48
C PHE A 27 -2.32 2.11 -10.32
N PHE A 28 -2.28 1.87 -11.63
CA PHE A 28 -1.42 2.64 -12.51
C PHE A 28 -1.82 4.12 -12.59
N ILE A 29 -3.11 4.43 -12.70
CA ILE A 29 -3.60 5.82 -12.69
C ILE A 29 -3.24 6.51 -11.37
N ILE A 30 -3.46 5.85 -10.23
CA ILE A 30 -3.11 6.40 -8.91
C ILE A 30 -1.60 6.67 -8.83
N SER A 31 -0.78 5.71 -9.26
CA SER A 31 0.68 5.87 -9.24
C SER A 31 1.17 6.96 -10.19
N LEU A 32 0.58 7.08 -11.38
CA LEU A 32 0.87 8.17 -12.31
C LEU A 32 0.51 9.52 -11.70
N PHE A 33 -0.66 9.64 -11.06
CA PHE A 33 -1.09 10.87 -10.41
C PHE A 33 -0.10 11.32 -9.33
N ILE A 34 0.33 10.40 -8.45
CA ILE A 34 1.34 10.69 -7.42
C ILE A 34 2.68 11.08 -8.06
N SER A 35 3.07 10.39 -9.14
CA SER A 35 4.30 10.70 -9.88
C SER A 35 4.26 12.11 -10.48
N VAL A 36 3.12 12.53 -11.03
CA VAL A 36 2.94 13.88 -11.58
C VAL A 36 3.06 14.94 -10.49
N ILE A 37 2.44 14.74 -9.32
CA ILE A 37 2.59 15.64 -8.17
C ILE A 37 4.08 15.80 -7.82
N ASN A 38 4.82 14.70 -7.74
CA ASN A 38 6.24 14.73 -7.42
C ASN A 38 7.09 15.42 -8.50
N LEU A 39 6.75 15.24 -9.78
CA LEU A 39 7.48 15.88 -10.89
C LEU A 39 7.27 17.40 -10.96
N GLN A 40 6.16 17.93 -10.43
CA GLN A 40 5.97 19.39 -10.37
C GLN A 40 7.01 20.09 -9.49
N ALA A 41 7.52 19.41 -8.47
CA ALA A 41 8.51 19.95 -7.55
C ALA A 41 9.96 19.54 -7.90
N PHE A 42 10.19 18.94 -9.07
CA PHE A 42 11.47 18.30 -9.41
C PHE A 42 12.69 19.24 -9.33
N SER A 43 12.53 20.52 -9.64
CA SER A 43 13.61 21.53 -9.56
C SER A 43 13.98 21.94 -8.13
N ILE A 44 13.10 21.68 -7.17
CA ILE A 44 13.25 22.06 -5.77
C ILE A 44 13.82 20.91 -4.94
N LEU A 45 13.46 19.67 -5.31
CA LEU A 45 13.78 18.47 -4.55
C LEU A 45 15.27 18.08 -4.63
N PRO A 46 15.80 17.43 -3.58
CA PRO A 46 17.14 16.86 -3.61
C PRO A 46 17.30 15.82 -4.73
N GLY A 47 18.50 15.76 -5.33
CA GLY A 47 18.79 14.85 -6.44
C GLY A 47 18.48 13.37 -6.16
N TRP A 48 18.72 12.90 -4.93
CA TRP A 48 18.42 11.51 -4.54
C TRP A 48 16.90 11.22 -4.56
N CYS A 49 16.07 12.21 -4.19
CA CYS A 49 14.61 12.09 -4.20
C CYS A 49 14.10 12.04 -5.64
N ASN A 50 14.62 12.93 -6.49
CA ASN A 50 14.34 12.96 -7.92
C ASN A 50 14.66 11.64 -8.63
N ILE A 51 15.85 11.08 -8.37
CA ILE A 51 16.25 9.76 -8.90
C ILE A 51 15.27 8.68 -8.44
N SER A 52 14.90 8.68 -7.15
CA SER A 52 13.98 7.69 -6.58
C SER A 52 12.58 7.78 -7.19
N ILE A 53 12.06 9.00 -7.43
CA ILE A 53 10.78 9.24 -8.11
C ILE A 53 10.80 8.65 -9.53
N ILE A 54 11.87 8.89 -10.30
CA ILE A 54 12.01 8.36 -11.67
C ILE A 54 12.05 6.83 -11.66
N ILE A 55 12.83 6.23 -10.75
CA ILE A 55 12.91 4.77 -10.62
C ILE A 55 11.52 4.19 -10.33
N LEU A 56 10.77 4.76 -9.39
CA LEU A 56 9.43 4.29 -9.05
C LEU A 56 8.44 4.48 -10.20
N LEU A 57 8.55 5.55 -10.98
CA LEU A 57 7.75 5.74 -12.18
C LEU A 57 8.04 4.64 -13.22
N ILE A 58 9.31 4.33 -13.47
CA ILE A 58 9.71 3.23 -14.36
C ILE A 58 9.15 1.90 -13.85
N CYS A 59 9.31 1.62 -12.54
CA CYS A 59 8.73 0.43 -11.93
C CYS A 59 7.21 0.35 -12.14
N SER A 60 6.50 1.47 -12.03
CA SER A 60 5.05 1.54 -12.23
C SER A 60 4.65 1.20 -13.67
N VAL A 61 5.39 1.71 -14.65
CA VAL A 61 5.19 1.40 -16.08
C VAL A 61 5.46 -0.07 -16.37
N VAL A 62 6.55 -0.63 -15.82
CA VAL A 62 6.89 -2.05 -15.96
C VAL A 62 5.81 -2.94 -15.34
N LEU A 63 5.36 -2.63 -14.13
CA LEU A 63 4.29 -3.36 -13.45
C LEU A 63 2.96 -3.27 -14.20
N PHE A 64 2.65 -2.12 -14.80
CA PHE A 64 1.47 -1.95 -15.63
C PHE A 64 1.52 -2.86 -16.87
N GLY A 65 2.64 -2.83 -17.61
CA GLY A 65 2.85 -3.69 -18.77
C GLY A 65 2.76 -5.18 -18.40
N TYR A 66 3.39 -5.57 -17.29
CA TYR A 66 3.33 -6.92 -16.77
C TYR A 66 1.90 -7.33 -16.37
N GLY A 67 1.17 -6.46 -15.66
CA GLY A 67 -0.22 -6.70 -15.24
C GLY A 67 -1.18 -6.84 -16.42
N LEU A 68 -1.02 -6.03 -17.47
CA LEU A 68 -1.78 -6.19 -18.71
C LEU A 68 -1.48 -7.53 -19.39
N SER A 69 -0.20 -7.92 -19.48
CA SER A 69 0.20 -9.23 -20.01
C SER A 69 -0.41 -10.38 -19.21
N LEU A 70 -0.40 -10.27 -17.87
CA LEU A 70 -0.97 -11.25 -16.96
C LEU A 70 -2.49 -11.41 -17.16
N SER A 71 -3.20 -10.29 -17.33
CA SER A 71 -4.65 -10.28 -17.56
C SER A 71 -5.03 -11.00 -18.86
N ARG A 72 -4.20 -10.89 -19.91
CA ARG A 72 -4.44 -11.56 -21.20
C ARG A 72 -4.17 -13.06 -21.13
N ARG A 73 -3.07 -13.47 -20.49
CA ARG A 73 -2.61 -14.87 -20.50
C ARG A 73 -3.16 -15.74 -19.37
N TYR A 74 -3.85 -15.15 -18.39
CA TYR A 74 -4.36 -15.81 -17.16
C TYR A 74 -3.47 -16.95 -16.67
N THR A 75 -2.39 -16.60 -15.96
CA THR A 75 -1.39 -17.60 -15.59
C THR A 75 -1.60 -18.19 -14.19
N SER A 76 -1.95 -17.40 -13.17
CA SER A 76 -2.39 -17.89 -11.85
C SER A 76 -2.82 -16.76 -10.92
N TRP A 77 -3.64 -17.07 -9.91
CA TRP A 77 -3.95 -16.17 -8.80
C TRP A 77 -2.71 -15.67 -8.06
N PHE A 78 -1.70 -16.54 -7.93
CA PHE A 78 -0.43 -16.21 -7.28
C PHE A 78 0.29 -15.06 -8.01
N LYS A 79 0.44 -15.14 -9.34
CA LYS A 79 1.09 -14.06 -10.11
C LYS A 79 0.28 -12.77 -10.08
N GLY A 80 -1.06 -12.86 -10.05
CA GLY A 80 -1.94 -11.70 -9.90
C GLY A 80 -1.74 -11.00 -8.57
N GLY A 81 -1.75 -11.76 -7.46
CA GLY A 81 -1.47 -11.25 -6.12
C GLY A 81 -0.08 -10.63 -6.02
N LEU A 82 0.92 -11.23 -6.66
CA LEU A 82 2.30 -10.74 -6.65
C LEU A 82 2.42 -9.41 -7.39
N ASN A 83 1.74 -9.27 -8.53
CA ASN A 83 1.65 -7.99 -9.24
C ASN A 83 1.01 -6.89 -8.36
N LEU A 84 -0.11 -7.21 -7.68
CA LEU A 84 -0.78 -6.26 -6.78
C LEU A 84 0.09 -5.86 -5.58
N PHE A 85 0.83 -6.82 -5.00
CA PHE A 85 1.79 -6.57 -3.94
C PHE A 85 2.85 -5.55 -4.35
N PHE A 86 3.49 -5.75 -5.50
CA PHE A 86 4.50 -4.82 -5.98
C PHE A 86 3.92 -3.44 -6.32
N PHE A 87 2.71 -3.38 -6.89
CA PHE A 87 2.04 -2.10 -7.14
C PHE A 87 1.78 -1.31 -5.85
N LEU A 88 1.27 -1.98 -4.81
CA LEU A 88 1.01 -1.34 -3.52
C LEU A 88 2.30 -0.88 -2.84
N LEU A 89 3.39 -1.65 -2.96
CA LEU A 89 4.70 -1.20 -2.48
C LEU A 89 5.18 0.05 -3.22
N VAL A 90 5.05 0.10 -4.55
CA VAL A 90 5.46 1.27 -5.33
C VAL A 90 4.65 2.49 -4.94
N ILE A 91 3.32 2.37 -4.82
CA ILE A 91 2.44 3.46 -4.33
C ILE A 91 2.87 3.90 -2.93
N SER A 92 3.10 2.96 -2.02
CA SER A 92 3.55 3.22 -0.65
C SER A 92 4.85 4.04 -0.63
N PHE A 93 5.87 3.62 -1.37
CA PHE A 93 7.12 4.36 -1.47
C PHE A 93 6.97 5.71 -2.16
N GLN A 94 6.13 5.82 -3.20
CA GLN A 94 5.86 7.11 -3.84
C GLN A 94 5.24 8.09 -2.85
N LEU A 95 4.28 7.67 -2.03
CA LEU A 95 3.66 8.51 -0.99
C LEU A 95 4.67 8.94 0.09
N LEU A 96 5.58 8.05 0.49
CA LEU A 96 6.65 8.38 1.43
C LEU A 96 7.61 9.45 0.88
N LEU A 97 7.97 9.34 -0.41
CA LEU A 97 8.79 10.34 -1.09
C LEU A 97 8.03 11.65 -1.29
N THR A 98 6.73 11.62 -1.63
CA THR A 98 5.89 12.82 -1.72
C THR A 98 5.83 13.55 -0.39
N SER A 99 5.64 12.81 0.70
CA SER A 99 5.67 13.36 2.06
C SER A 99 6.99 14.08 2.35
N THR A 100 8.12 13.42 2.07
CA THR A 100 9.45 14.01 2.27
C THR A 100 9.67 15.23 1.38
N GLY A 101 9.21 15.17 0.14
CA GLY A 101 9.31 16.26 -0.82
C GLY A 101 8.52 17.48 -0.37
N MET A 102 7.26 17.30 0.03
CA MET A 102 6.42 18.39 0.53
C MET A 102 6.99 19.02 1.80
N TYR A 103 7.54 18.22 2.73
CA TYR A 103 8.22 18.77 3.89
C TYR A 103 9.43 19.63 3.48
N THR A 104 10.26 19.15 2.55
CA THR A 104 11.44 19.89 2.07
C THR A 104 11.06 21.22 1.40
N ILE A 105 10.00 21.21 0.60
CA ILE A 105 9.45 22.42 -0.02
C ILE A 105 8.95 23.39 1.04
N GLY A 106 8.14 22.92 2.00
CA GLY A 106 7.59 23.76 3.06
C GLY A 106 8.65 24.40 3.96
N VAL A 107 9.75 23.70 4.25
CA VAL A 107 10.91 24.28 4.95
C VAL A 107 11.57 25.37 4.09
N ARG A 108 11.82 25.08 2.80
CA ARG A 108 12.46 26.05 1.89
C ARG A 108 11.62 27.30 1.66
N GLU A 109 10.30 27.17 1.66
CA GLU A 109 9.35 28.27 1.50
C GLU A 109 9.07 29.01 2.83
N GLY A 110 9.66 28.57 3.95
CA GLY A 110 9.46 29.17 5.27
C GLY A 110 8.08 28.91 5.87
N GLN A 111 7.28 28.02 5.29
CA GLN A 111 5.99 27.59 5.81
C GLN A 111 6.15 26.64 7.00
N ILE A 112 7.23 25.86 7.01
CA ILE A 112 7.61 24.97 8.10
C ILE A 112 8.82 25.57 8.78
N ILE A 113 8.64 26.02 10.03
CA ILE A 113 9.66 26.72 10.82
C ILE A 113 10.66 25.74 11.44
N GLU A 114 10.24 24.49 11.63
CA GLU A 114 11.06 23.45 12.27
C GLU A 114 11.92 22.71 11.25
N GLU A 115 13.24 22.75 11.43
CA GLU A 115 14.21 21.92 10.69
C GLU A 115 14.54 20.66 11.48
N VAL A 116 13.69 19.64 11.37
CA VAL A 116 13.99 18.29 11.88
C VAL A 116 14.43 17.39 10.74
N ASN A 117 15.12 16.29 11.07
CA ASN A 117 15.47 15.27 10.08
C ASN A 117 14.25 14.41 9.73
N TYR A 118 13.29 15.02 9.02
CA TYR A 118 11.98 14.46 8.71
C TYR A 118 12.06 13.16 7.91
N SER A 119 12.99 13.08 6.95
CA SER A 119 13.18 11.88 6.13
C SER A 119 13.66 10.68 6.95
N GLN A 120 14.62 10.88 7.86
CA GLN A 120 15.07 9.82 8.77
C GLN A 120 13.97 9.41 9.74
N LEU A 121 13.26 10.38 10.32
CA LEU A 121 12.17 10.10 11.26
C LEU A 121 11.06 9.28 10.60
N THR A 122 10.55 9.75 9.46
CA THR A 122 9.48 9.06 8.73
C THR A 122 9.94 7.70 8.23
N LEU A 123 11.19 7.54 7.81
CA LEU A 123 11.74 6.24 7.45
C LEU A 123 11.77 5.26 8.64
N VAL A 124 12.21 5.71 9.82
CA VAL A 124 12.21 4.89 11.04
C VAL A 124 10.78 4.45 11.41
N ILE A 125 9.83 5.38 11.41
CA ILE A 125 8.43 5.07 11.71
C ILE A 125 7.82 4.15 10.65
N TYR A 126 8.17 4.34 9.37
CA TYR A 126 7.73 3.49 8.26
C TYR A 126 8.25 2.05 8.42
N VAL A 127 9.53 1.88 8.74
CA VAL A 127 10.15 0.57 8.97
C VAL A 127 9.54 -0.09 10.21
N ALA A 128 9.34 0.63 11.30
CA ALA A 128 8.67 0.13 12.50
C ALA A 128 7.24 -0.35 12.18
N SER A 129 6.50 0.44 11.39
CA SER A 129 5.15 0.08 10.93
C SER A 129 5.17 -1.16 10.05
N ALA A 130 6.16 -1.30 9.16
CA ALA A 130 6.35 -2.50 8.34
C ALA A 130 6.52 -3.76 9.19
N VAL A 131 7.33 -3.69 10.25
CA VAL A 131 7.55 -4.81 11.18
C VAL A 131 6.27 -5.16 11.91
N ILE A 132 5.54 -4.16 12.44
CA ILE A 132 4.25 -4.37 13.10
C ILE A 132 3.26 -5.03 12.13
N TYR A 133 3.18 -4.57 10.89
CA TYR A 133 2.31 -5.15 9.88
C TYR A 133 2.67 -6.57 9.49
N VAL A 134 3.96 -6.92 9.47
CA VAL A 134 4.40 -8.30 9.26
C VAL A 134 3.87 -9.20 10.40
N VAL A 135 4.03 -8.78 11.65
CA VAL A 135 3.52 -9.52 12.81
C VAL A 135 2.00 -9.66 12.75
N LEU A 136 1.27 -8.56 12.53
CA LEU A 136 -0.19 -8.57 12.42
C LEU A 136 -0.67 -9.45 11.26
N SER A 137 -0.04 -9.36 10.10
CA SER A 137 -0.39 -10.17 8.93
C SER A 137 -0.15 -11.66 9.17
N LEU A 138 0.87 -12.05 9.96
CA LEU A 138 1.07 -13.45 10.36
C LEU A 138 -0.07 -13.97 11.26
N LEU A 139 -0.64 -13.11 12.11
CA LEU A 139 -1.79 -13.42 12.97
C LEU A 139 -3.08 -13.52 12.15
N ILE A 140 -3.34 -12.56 11.25
CA ILE A 140 -4.54 -12.51 10.40
C ILE A 140 -4.57 -13.70 9.44
N SER A 141 -3.43 -14.05 8.84
CA SER A 141 -3.33 -15.18 7.91
C SER A 141 -3.31 -16.55 8.61
N SER A 142 -3.59 -16.62 9.93
CA SER A 142 -3.53 -17.86 10.71
C SER A 142 -4.60 -18.90 10.26
N PRO A 143 -4.29 -20.20 10.35
CA PRO A 143 -5.19 -21.26 9.90
C PRO A 143 -6.53 -21.32 10.66
N LYS A 144 -6.61 -20.76 11.88
CA LYS A 144 -7.85 -20.72 12.67
C LYS A 144 -8.91 -19.81 12.03
N LEU A 145 -8.51 -18.64 11.52
CA LEU A 145 -9.41 -17.70 10.82
C LEU A 145 -9.87 -18.24 9.46
N ARG A 146 -9.05 -19.06 8.80
CA ARG A 146 -9.37 -19.65 7.49
C ARG A 146 -10.38 -20.80 7.54
N LYS A 147 -10.64 -21.37 8.72
CA LYS A 147 -11.63 -22.44 8.94
C LYS A 147 -13.05 -21.90 9.20
N MET A 148 -13.23 -20.60 9.36
CA MET A 148 -14.56 -19.98 9.48
C MET A 148 -15.27 -19.97 8.12
N ASN A 149 -16.59 -20.15 8.13
CA ASN A 149 -17.44 -20.00 6.93
C ASN A 149 -17.10 -18.71 6.18
N GLY A 150 -16.95 -18.80 4.85
CA GLY A 150 -16.37 -17.74 4.01
C GLY A 150 -16.95 -16.35 4.22
N TYR A 151 -18.27 -16.23 4.42
CA TYR A 151 -18.92 -14.94 4.71
C TYR A 151 -18.52 -14.35 6.08
N LYS A 152 -18.51 -15.17 7.14
CA LYS A 152 -18.12 -14.73 8.49
C LYS A 152 -16.62 -14.39 8.54
N ALA A 153 -15.79 -15.15 7.84
CA ALA A 153 -14.36 -14.88 7.73
C ALA A 153 -14.07 -13.55 6.99
N TYR A 154 -14.80 -13.28 5.90
CA TYR A 154 -14.69 -12.03 5.17
C TYR A 154 -15.09 -10.82 6.02
N LEU A 155 -16.26 -10.87 6.67
CA LEU A 155 -16.75 -9.79 7.53
C LEU A 155 -15.80 -9.53 8.72
N MET A 156 -15.32 -10.60 9.38
CA MET A 156 -14.41 -10.45 10.51
C MET A 156 -13.03 -9.92 10.06
N GLY A 157 -12.57 -10.32 8.88
CA GLY A 157 -11.35 -9.80 8.27
C GLY A 157 -11.44 -8.32 7.91
N THR A 158 -12.57 -7.87 7.35
CA THR A 158 -12.77 -6.45 7.02
C THR A 158 -12.91 -5.58 8.26
N ILE A 159 -13.64 -6.02 9.29
CA ILE A 159 -13.73 -5.32 10.58
C ILE A 159 -12.34 -5.22 11.22
N LEU A 160 -11.59 -6.31 11.28
CA LEU A 160 -10.25 -6.31 11.85
C LEU A 160 -9.30 -5.38 11.10
N ALA A 161 -9.34 -5.40 9.76
CA ALA A 161 -8.56 -4.48 8.93
C ALA A 161 -8.92 -3.00 9.21
N MET A 162 -10.21 -2.67 9.31
CA MET A 162 -10.65 -1.32 9.66
C MET A 162 -10.14 -0.88 11.04
N VAL A 163 -10.25 -1.75 12.05
CA VAL A 163 -9.75 -1.45 13.40
C VAL A 163 -8.24 -1.18 13.39
N ILE A 164 -7.46 -2.02 12.69
CA ILE A 164 -6.00 -1.83 12.58
C ILE A 164 -5.67 -0.50 11.89
N ILE A 165 -6.35 -0.19 10.79
CA ILE A 165 -6.15 1.07 10.05
C ILE A 165 -6.49 2.26 10.94
N SER A 166 -7.61 2.24 11.65
CA SER A 166 -8.03 3.32 12.56
C SER A 166 -7.04 3.53 13.70
N VAL A 167 -6.59 2.46 14.35
CA VAL A 167 -5.63 2.55 15.47
C VAL A 167 -4.31 3.13 14.99
N ILE A 168 -3.81 2.71 13.83
CA ILE A 168 -2.55 3.22 13.28
C ILE A 168 -2.69 4.67 12.84
N PHE A 169 -3.82 5.03 12.22
CA PHE A 169 -4.11 6.42 11.88
C PHE A 169 -4.09 7.32 13.12
N ILE A 170 -4.72 6.89 14.22
CA ILE A 170 -4.72 7.63 15.49
C ILE A 170 -3.29 7.72 16.06
N ALA A 171 -2.55 6.61 16.09
CA ALA A 171 -1.19 6.57 16.62
C ALA A 171 -0.24 7.47 15.84
N LEU A 172 -0.30 7.47 14.50
CA LEU A 172 0.52 8.35 13.67
C LEU A 172 0.16 9.82 13.88
N ASN A 173 -1.12 10.17 13.98
CA ASN A 173 -1.51 11.54 14.30
C ASN A 173 -1.01 11.95 15.69
N TYR A 174 -1.10 11.06 16.69
CA TYR A 174 -0.55 11.32 18.01
C TYR A 174 0.97 11.56 17.97
N ILE A 175 1.70 10.74 17.19
CA ILE A 175 3.14 10.93 16.98
C ILE A 175 3.43 12.31 16.38
N ARG A 176 2.65 12.76 15.38
CA ARG A 176 2.79 14.12 14.82
C ARG A 176 2.67 15.20 15.90
N TYR A 177 1.62 15.15 16.70
CA TYR A 177 1.40 16.11 17.79
C TYR A 177 2.45 16.04 18.89
N THR A 178 3.15 14.91 19.02
CA THR A 178 4.18 14.71 20.05
C THR A 178 5.57 15.15 19.58
N ILE A 179 5.89 14.97 18.29
CA ILE A 179 7.23 15.22 17.76
C ILE A 179 7.42 16.66 17.28
N PHE A 180 6.40 17.24 16.63
CA PHE A 180 6.52 18.57 16.04
C PHE A 180 5.96 19.62 17.00
N ALA A 181 6.68 20.73 17.17
CA ALA A 181 6.21 21.83 18.01
C ALA A 181 5.02 22.58 17.38
N GLN A 182 4.93 22.57 16.05
CA GLN A 182 3.90 23.16 15.20
C GLN A 182 3.33 22.09 14.26
N PRO A 183 2.54 21.14 14.78
CA PRO A 183 2.07 19.98 14.02
C PRO A 183 1.17 20.33 12.83
N ASP A 184 0.59 21.54 12.82
CA ASP A 184 -0.26 22.01 11.73
C ASP A 184 0.53 22.41 10.49
N THR A 185 1.76 22.91 10.62
CA THR A 185 2.61 23.29 9.46
C THR A 185 3.06 22.06 8.67
N VAL A 186 3.24 20.92 9.35
CA VAL A 186 3.64 19.65 8.73
C VAL A 186 2.45 18.76 8.34
N LYS A 187 1.21 19.25 8.45
CA LYS A 187 0.01 18.42 8.29
C LYS A 187 -0.08 17.74 6.93
N GLU A 188 0.14 18.47 5.85
CA GLU A 188 -0.02 17.95 4.48
C GLU A 188 1.05 16.90 4.16
N SER A 189 2.32 17.21 4.44
CA SER A 189 3.42 16.25 4.28
C SER A 189 3.17 14.99 5.13
N TYR A 190 2.68 15.14 6.36
CA TYR A 190 2.38 14.02 7.25
C TYR A 190 1.15 13.20 6.81
N GLN A 191 0.19 13.79 6.09
CA GLN A 191 -0.93 13.04 5.51
C GLN A 191 -0.47 12.10 4.39
N PHE A 192 0.47 12.54 3.54
CA PHE A 192 1.11 11.65 2.56
C PHE A 192 1.91 10.54 3.27
N PHE A 193 2.57 10.85 4.39
CA PHE A 193 3.26 9.86 5.20
C PHE A 193 2.29 8.81 5.76
N ILE A 194 1.17 9.22 6.36
CA ILE A 194 0.13 8.31 6.83
C ILE A 194 -0.37 7.45 5.66
N GLY A 195 -0.65 8.05 4.50
CA GLY A 195 -1.06 7.34 3.30
C GLY A 195 -0.07 6.25 2.89
N SER A 196 1.24 6.53 2.97
CA SER A 196 2.29 5.54 2.71
C SER A 196 2.18 4.33 3.64
N VAL A 197 2.07 4.58 4.95
CA VAL A 197 1.94 3.51 5.96
C VAL A 197 0.66 2.71 5.73
N LEU A 198 -0.46 3.36 5.43
CA LEU A 198 -1.72 2.67 5.18
C LEU A 198 -1.70 1.83 3.89
N ALA A 199 -1.01 2.27 2.83
CA ALA A 199 -0.82 1.50 1.60
C ALA A 199 0.08 0.26 1.81
N LEU A 200 1.01 0.32 2.77
CA LEU A 200 1.87 -0.80 3.15
C LEU A 200 1.12 -1.96 3.80
N PHE A 201 0.01 -1.69 4.50
CA PHE A 201 -0.78 -2.73 5.16
C PHE A 201 -1.33 -3.80 4.18
N PRO A 202 -2.13 -3.46 3.15
CA PRO A 202 -2.61 -4.47 2.21
C PRO A 202 -1.46 -5.13 1.44
N ALA A 203 -0.33 -4.43 1.20
CA ALA A 203 0.86 -5.04 0.60
C ALA A 203 1.42 -6.17 1.49
N THR A 204 1.66 -5.90 2.77
CA THR A 204 2.21 -6.89 3.70
C THR A 204 1.27 -8.09 3.91
N VAL A 205 -0.05 -7.85 3.99
CA VAL A 205 -1.06 -8.92 4.07
C VAL A 205 -1.01 -9.81 2.82
N LEU A 206 -0.95 -9.22 1.63
CA LEU A 206 -0.85 -9.96 0.36
C LEU A 206 0.47 -10.75 0.29
N GLY A 207 1.60 -10.12 0.61
CA GLY A 207 2.93 -10.74 0.62
C GLY A 207 2.99 -11.99 1.51
N ILE A 208 2.54 -11.87 2.77
CA ILE A 208 2.54 -12.99 3.73
C ILE A 208 1.57 -14.09 3.32
N SER A 209 0.40 -13.72 2.78
CA SER A 209 -0.57 -14.68 2.28
C SER A 209 0.03 -15.53 1.14
N MET A 210 0.76 -14.90 0.22
CA MET A 210 1.43 -15.59 -0.88
C MET A 210 2.54 -16.52 -0.43
N ILE A 211 3.39 -16.09 0.51
CA ILE A 211 4.46 -16.94 1.09
C ILE A 211 3.85 -18.21 1.71
N ARG A 212 2.72 -18.07 2.43
CA ARG A 212 2.03 -19.21 3.04
C ARG A 212 1.36 -20.13 2.04
N VAL A 213 0.82 -19.60 0.94
CA VAL A 213 0.24 -20.41 -0.14
C VAL A 213 1.33 -21.24 -0.82
N LYS A 214 2.46 -20.61 -1.18
CA LYS A 214 3.62 -21.31 -1.77
C LYS A 214 4.18 -22.41 -0.87
N LYS A 215 4.31 -22.17 0.45
CA LYS A 215 4.81 -23.17 1.41
C LYS A 215 3.89 -24.40 1.56
N ARG A 216 2.62 -24.30 1.17
CA ARG A 216 1.62 -25.38 1.31
C ARG A 216 1.32 -26.14 0.01
N GLY A 217 1.93 -25.77 -1.12
CA GLY A 217 1.73 -26.45 -2.40
C GLY A 217 0.32 -26.33 -2.98
N ILE A 218 -0.44 -25.28 -2.59
CA ILE A 218 -1.77 -25.01 -3.14
C ILE A 218 -1.58 -24.01 -4.29
N GLU A 219 -1.48 -24.51 -5.52
CA GLU A 219 -1.46 -23.68 -6.75
C GLU A 219 -2.88 -23.44 -7.29
#